data_AF-A0A356AV58-F1
#
_entry.id   AF-A0A356AV58-F1
#
_cell.length_a   1.000
_cell.length_b   1.000
_cell.length_c   1.000
_cell.angle_alpha   90.00
_cell.angle_beta   90.00
_cell.angle_gamma   90.00
#
_symmetry.space_group_name_H-M   'P 1'
#
loop_
_entity.id
_entity.type
_entity.pdbx_description
1 polymer ?
#
loop_
_entity_poly.entity_id
_entity_poly.type
_entity_poly.pdbx_seq_one_letter_code
_entity_poly.pdbx_strand_id
1 'polypeptide(L)'
;MIYIIKKRTFVILCTLLCILLVFQIPFYHMIHASVSKELKPGLNYMILVDCEIHTLYLFLDGEVVKKYSVACGKKETPSPIGLWKVVNKANWGEGFGGYWLGLNVPWGRYGLHGTLKPGSIGQNSSHGCIRMRNDNVRELYRLVSFGTEVLIINGSFGVFGKGFRNINPGARGADVFAVQKKLNQLGYKCGRPDGIYGENMKRSIFKFQEDHGLPLSNTITKTMLEKMGFIEFE
;
A
#
# COMPACT_ATOMS: atom_id res chain seq x y z
N MET A 1 70.20 -13.24 -15.97
CA MET A 1 69.20 -12.59 -16.83
C MET A 1 67.74 -12.86 -16.41
N ILE A 2 67.36 -14.11 -16.11
CA ILE A 2 65.98 -14.51 -15.73
C ILE A 2 65.45 -13.84 -14.44
N TYR A 3 66.30 -13.67 -13.42
CA TYR A 3 65.91 -13.05 -12.14
C TYR A 3 65.47 -11.57 -12.27
N ILE A 4 66.14 -10.81 -13.15
CA ILE A 4 65.83 -9.39 -13.39
C ILE A 4 64.48 -9.25 -14.10
N ILE A 5 64.15 -10.16 -15.01
CA ILE A 5 62.87 -10.18 -15.73
C ILE A 5 61.72 -10.46 -14.74
N LYS A 6 61.86 -11.49 -13.88
CA LYS A 6 60.84 -11.80 -12.85
C LYS A 6 60.60 -10.64 -11.87
N LYS A 7 61.66 -9.93 -11.45
CA LYS A 7 61.55 -8.76 -10.57
C LYS A 7 60.83 -7.58 -11.25
N ARG A 8 61.09 -7.35 -12.55
CA ARG A 8 60.40 -6.31 -13.33
C ARG A 8 58.92 -6.64 -13.54
N THR A 9 58.59 -7.89 -13.87
CA THR A 9 57.20 -8.34 -14.02
C THR A 9 56.42 -8.25 -12.71
N PHE A 10 57.05 -8.60 -11.58
CA PHE A 10 56.45 -8.47 -10.25
C PHE A 10 56.14 -7.01 -9.90
N VAL A 11 57.10 -6.09 -10.12
CA VAL A 11 56.88 -4.66 -9.89
C VAL A 11 55.75 -4.12 -10.77
N ILE A 12 55.71 -4.50 -12.05
CA ILE A 12 54.63 -4.10 -12.97
C ILE A 12 53.26 -4.60 -12.48
N LEU A 13 53.17 -5.86 -12.05
CA LEU A 13 51.92 -6.44 -11.54
C LEU A 13 51.45 -5.73 -10.26
N CYS A 14 52.36 -5.45 -9.32
CA CYS A 14 52.06 -4.69 -8.12
C CYS A 14 51.61 -3.26 -8.46
N THR A 15 52.27 -2.58 -9.41
CA THR A 15 51.85 -1.23 -9.82
C THR A 15 50.49 -1.24 -10.48
N LEU A 16 50.16 -2.22 -11.34
CA LEU A 16 48.85 -2.35 -11.97
C LEU A 16 47.74 -2.64 -10.94
N LEU A 17 48.03 -3.48 -9.93
CA LEU A 17 47.11 -3.76 -8.83
C LEU A 17 46.88 -2.52 -7.96
N CYS A 18 47.94 -1.78 -7.61
CA CYS A 18 47.82 -0.52 -6.90
C CYS A 18 46.99 0.50 -7.69
N ILE A 19 47.22 0.62 -9.00
CA ILE A 19 46.43 1.49 -9.88
C ILE A 19 44.95 1.08 -9.88
N LEU A 20 44.65 -0.22 -10.02
CA LEU A 20 43.27 -0.73 -9.95
C LEU A 20 42.59 -0.40 -8.62
N LEU A 21 43.28 -0.57 -7.48
CA LEU A 21 42.75 -0.25 -6.16
C LEU A 21 42.55 1.26 -5.97
N VAL A 22 43.47 2.09 -6.48
CA VAL A 22 43.36 3.56 -6.46
C VAL A 22 42.19 4.06 -7.28
N PHE A 23 41.75 3.33 -8.32
CA PHE A 23 40.55 3.67 -9.09
C PHE A 23 39.24 3.10 -8.50
N GLN A 24 39.28 1.96 -7.81
CA GLN A 24 38.09 1.38 -7.17
C GLN A 24 37.57 2.21 -5.99
N ILE A 25 38.46 2.79 -5.18
CA ILE A 25 38.10 3.60 -4.01
C ILE A 25 37.30 4.87 -4.38
N PRO A 26 37.74 5.73 -5.31
CA PRO A 26 37.00 6.92 -5.72
C PRO A 26 35.71 6.55 -6.48
N PHE A 27 35.70 5.43 -7.22
CA PHE A 27 34.47 4.92 -7.83
C PHE A 27 33.45 4.49 -6.78
N TYR A 28 33.88 3.77 -5.74
CA TYR A 28 33.04 3.42 -4.59
C TYR A 28 32.50 4.66 -3.87
N HIS A 29 33.36 5.65 -3.62
CA HIS A 29 32.94 6.91 -2.99
C HIS A 29 31.97 7.70 -3.88
N MET A 30 32.17 7.71 -5.20
CA MET A 30 31.28 8.37 -6.15
C MET A 30 29.91 7.69 -6.19
N ILE A 31 29.85 6.36 -6.20
CA ILE A 31 28.59 5.59 -6.13
C ILE A 31 27.89 5.82 -4.79
N HIS A 32 28.62 5.75 -3.68
CA HIS A 32 28.04 6.00 -2.36
C HIS A 32 27.54 7.45 -2.22
N ALA A 33 28.28 8.42 -2.76
CA ALA A 33 27.87 9.82 -2.78
C ALA A 33 26.65 10.05 -3.70
N SER A 34 26.53 9.35 -4.83
CA SER A 34 25.34 9.46 -5.68
C SER A 34 24.12 8.83 -5.02
N VAL A 35 24.27 7.68 -4.37
CA VAL A 35 23.18 7.00 -3.64
C VAL A 35 22.72 7.82 -2.44
N SER A 36 23.64 8.41 -1.67
CA SER A 36 23.28 9.27 -0.54
C SER A 36 22.68 10.61 -0.97
N LYS A 37 23.01 11.11 -2.17
CA LYS A 37 22.47 12.36 -2.71
C LYS A 37 21.04 12.22 -3.26
N GLU A 38 20.65 11.02 -3.69
CA GLU A 38 19.24 10.74 -4.07
C GLU A 38 18.32 10.53 -2.86
N LEU A 39 18.86 10.03 -1.74
CA LEU A 39 18.16 9.97 -0.45
C LEU A 39 18.17 11.36 0.19
N LYS A 40 17.18 12.21 -0.11
CA LYS A 40 16.91 13.38 0.74
C LYS A 40 16.66 12.87 2.16
N PRO A 41 17.48 13.24 3.17
CA PRO A 41 17.28 12.79 4.54
C PRO A 41 16.14 13.61 5.16
N GLY A 42 14.92 13.33 4.72
CA GLY A 42 13.70 13.74 5.41
C GLY A 42 13.19 12.57 6.23
N LEU A 43 12.58 12.85 7.38
CA LEU A 43 11.92 11.84 8.20
C LEU A 43 10.94 11.03 7.34
N ASN A 44 11.20 9.75 7.13
CA ASN A 44 10.32 8.91 6.33
C ASN A 44 9.28 8.25 7.21
N TYR A 45 8.16 8.94 7.39
CA TYR A 45 7.01 8.39 8.09
C TYR A 45 6.21 7.46 7.18
N MET A 46 5.83 6.29 7.72
CA MET A 46 4.86 5.37 7.13
C MET A 46 3.82 4.97 8.19
N ILE A 47 2.57 4.83 7.77
CA ILE A 47 1.48 4.36 8.63
C ILE A 47 1.10 2.95 8.21
N LEU A 48 1.00 2.05 9.20
CA LEU A 48 0.33 0.76 9.07
C LEU A 48 -0.92 0.76 9.94
N VAL A 49 -2.06 0.40 9.38
CA VAL A 49 -3.29 0.17 10.10
C VAL A 49 -3.65 -1.31 9.99
N ASP A 50 -3.70 -1.98 11.12
CA ASP A 50 -4.27 -3.32 11.24
C ASP A 50 -5.69 -3.20 11.82
N CYS A 51 -6.68 -3.58 11.01
CA CYS A 51 -8.08 -3.46 11.38
C CYS A 51 -8.63 -4.67 12.15
N GLU A 52 -7.87 -5.75 12.29
CA GLU A 52 -8.26 -6.95 13.02
C GLU A 52 -7.92 -6.76 14.50
N ILE A 53 -6.72 -6.25 14.78
CA ILE A 53 -6.27 -5.89 16.13
C ILE A 53 -6.49 -4.40 16.47
N HIS A 54 -7.22 -3.68 15.61
CA HIS A 54 -7.60 -2.27 15.80
C HIS A 54 -6.45 -1.33 16.18
N THR A 55 -5.31 -1.47 15.51
CA THR A 55 -4.08 -0.74 15.85
C THR A 55 -3.49 -0.02 14.64
N LEU A 56 -3.15 1.25 14.84
CA LEU A 56 -2.31 2.03 13.94
C LEU A 56 -0.89 2.08 14.49
N TYR A 57 0.09 1.72 13.65
CA TYR A 57 1.51 1.85 13.89
C TYR A 57 2.05 3.00 13.04
N LEU A 58 2.81 3.90 13.67
CA LEU A 58 3.58 4.91 12.96
C LEU A 58 5.04 4.47 12.94
N PHE A 59 5.57 4.30 11.74
CA PHE A 59 6.96 4.02 11.49
C PHE A 59 7.70 5.31 11.17
N LEU A 60 8.94 5.41 11.64
CA LEU A 60 9.93 6.39 11.21
C LEU A 60 11.18 5.62 10.80
N ASP A 61 11.57 5.72 9.53
CA ASP A 61 12.77 5.07 8.99
C ASP A 61 12.84 3.56 9.28
N GLY A 62 11.67 2.89 9.27
CA GLY A 62 11.55 1.44 9.50
C GLY A 62 11.28 1.04 10.97
N GLU A 63 11.40 1.97 11.91
CA GLU A 63 11.19 1.70 13.33
C GLU A 63 9.81 2.18 13.81
N VAL A 64 9.14 1.38 14.65
CA VAL A 64 7.84 1.77 15.23
C VAL A 64 8.07 2.83 16.31
N VAL A 65 7.64 4.06 16.06
CA VAL A 65 7.77 5.18 17.01
C VAL A 65 6.49 5.46 17.79
N LYS A 66 5.32 5.06 17.28
CA LYS A 66 4.03 5.22 17.96
C LYS A 66 3.08 4.07 17.64
N LYS A 67 2.17 3.80 18.59
CA LYS A 67 1.04 2.88 18.45
C LYS A 67 -0.23 3.55 18.95
N TYR A 68 -1.33 3.40 18.22
CA TYR A 68 -2.62 3.97 18.60
C TYR A 68 -3.74 2.97 18.40
N SER A 69 -4.64 2.87 19.38
CA SER A 69 -5.91 2.17 19.17
C SER A 69 -6.79 2.97 18.20
N VAL A 70 -7.41 2.27 17.26
CA VAL A 70 -8.28 2.87 16.22
C VAL A 70 -9.62 2.16 16.12
N ALA A 71 -10.56 2.74 15.39
CA ALA A 71 -11.76 2.04 14.92
C ALA A 71 -11.72 1.93 13.39
N CYS A 72 -12.09 0.76 12.87
CA CYS A 72 -12.19 0.54 11.43
C CYS A 72 -13.65 0.49 10.96
N GLY A 73 -13.82 0.38 9.64
CA GLY A 73 -15.12 0.23 8.99
C GLY A 73 -15.88 -1.01 9.45
N LYS A 74 -17.20 -0.90 9.54
CA LYS A 74 -18.10 -2.05 9.73
C LYS A 74 -18.03 -2.98 8.52
N LYS A 75 -18.54 -4.19 8.66
CA LYS A 75 -18.61 -5.17 7.56
C LYS A 75 -19.33 -4.62 6.33
N GLU A 76 -20.42 -3.87 6.53
CA GLU A 76 -21.25 -3.31 5.46
C GLU A 76 -20.61 -2.08 4.81
N THR A 77 -19.66 -1.44 5.49
CA THR A 77 -18.94 -0.23 5.06
C THR A 77 -17.45 -0.36 5.42
N PRO A 78 -16.75 -1.32 4.79
CA PRO A 78 -15.41 -1.71 5.23
C PRO A 78 -14.38 -0.62 4.95
N SER A 79 -13.30 -0.65 5.73
CA SER A 79 -12.14 0.20 5.46
C SER A 79 -11.46 -0.20 4.14
N PRO A 80 -10.88 0.77 3.40
CA PRO A 80 -10.27 0.51 2.12
C PRO A 80 -8.93 -0.22 2.33
N ILE A 81 -8.92 -1.55 2.22
CA ILE A 81 -7.70 -2.36 2.33
C ILE A 81 -6.79 -2.09 1.14
N GLY A 82 -5.51 -1.81 1.39
CA GLY A 82 -4.53 -1.48 0.37
C GLY A 82 -3.49 -0.45 0.82
N LEU A 83 -2.65 -0.06 -0.14
CA LEU A 83 -1.63 0.97 0.03
C LEU A 83 -2.13 2.31 -0.54
N TRP A 84 -2.18 3.31 0.32
CA TRP A 84 -2.69 4.66 0.03
C TRP A 84 -1.67 5.72 0.40
N LYS A 85 -1.97 6.97 0.03
CA LYS A 85 -1.19 8.15 0.40
C LYS A 85 -2.09 9.20 1.03
N VAL A 86 -1.55 9.92 2.01
CA VAL A 86 -2.17 11.14 2.54
C VAL A 86 -2.11 12.22 1.47
N VAL A 87 -3.27 12.63 0.96
CA VAL A 87 -3.40 13.65 -0.10
C VAL A 87 -4.21 14.87 0.34
N ASN A 88 -4.81 14.81 1.52
CA ASN A 88 -5.53 15.94 2.10
C ASN A 88 -5.30 16.01 3.61
N LYS A 89 -5.17 17.22 4.16
CA LYS A 89 -5.05 17.48 5.59
C LYS A 89 -5.97 18.63 5.97
N ALA A 90 -6.80 18.44 6.98
CA ALA A 90 -7.69 19.47 7.52
C ALA A 90 -7.72 19.41 9.05
N ASN A 91 -7.87 20.58 9.69
CA ASN A 91 -7.99 20.75 11.14
C ASN A 91 -9.34 21.40 11.53
N TRP A 92 -10.31 21.34 10.62
CA TRP A 92 -11.67 21.80 10.81
C TRP A 92 -12.64 20.60 10.85
N GLY A 93 -13.83 20.80 11.41
CA GLY A 93 -14.89 19.79 11.44
C GLY A 93 -14.98 19.05 12.78
N GLU A 94 -15.73 19.65 13.71
CA GLU A 94 -16.02 19.06 15.02
C GLU A 94 -16.60 17.63 14.90
N GLY A 95 -17.42 17.38 13.87
CA GLY A 95 -17.96 16.05 13.55
C GLY A 95 -16.93 14.95 13.27
N PHE A 96 -15.68 15.31 12.95
CA PHE A 96 -14.57 14.39 12.71
C PHE A 96 -13.53 14.41 13.85
N GLY A 97 -13.83 15.03 14.99
CA GLY A 97 -12.90 15.09 16.12
C GLY A 97 -11.72 16.04 15.91
N GLY A 98 -11.89 17.03 15.04
CA GLY A 98 -10.99 18.18 14.89
C GLY A 98 -9.83 18.02 13.91
N TYR A 99 -9.43 16.80 13.53
CA TYR A 99 -8.36 16.58 12.54
C TYR A 99 -8.71 15.48 11.55
N TRP A 100 -8.31 15.69 10.30
CA TRP A 100 -8.58 14.82 9.15
C TRP A 100 -7.33 14.66 8.27
N LEU A 101 -7.03 13.41 7.92
CA LEU A 101 -6.00 12.99 6.97
C LEU A 101 -6.67 12.19 5.85
N GLY A 102 -6.94 12.82 4.71
CA GLY A 102 -7.62 12.20 3.57
C GLY A 102 -6.71 11.36 2.71
N LEU A 103 -7.22 10.22 2.25
CA LEU A 103 -6.52 9.22 1.46
C LEU A 103 -6.93 9.26 -0.02
N ASN A 104 -6.03 8.87 -0.91
CA ASN A 104 -6.24 8.79 -2.36
C ASN A 104 -6.98 7.52 -2.82
N VAL A 105 -8.05 7.15 -2.12
CA VAL A 105 -8.86 5.97 -2.46
C VAL A 105 -9.78 6.33 -3.63
N PRO A 106 -9.72 5.64 -4.79
CA PRO A 106 -10.36 6.12 -6.00
C PRO A 106 -11.90 6.01 -6.00
N TRP A 107 -12.47 5.13 -5.18
CA TRP A 107 -13.92 4.88 -5.14
C TRP A 107 -14.67 5.67 -4.05
N GLY A 108 -13.99 6.53 -3.27
CA GLY A 108 -14.68 7.31 -2.25
C GLY A 108 -13.78 8.18 -1.38
N ARG A 109 -14.41 8.91 -0.46
CA ARG A 109 -13.72 9.79 0.50
C ARG A 109 -13.42 9.01 1.77
N TYR A 110 -12.17 8.60 1.92
CA TYR A 110 -11.67 7.88 3.08
C TYR A 110 -10.55 8.65 3.75
N GLY A 111 -10.37 8.46 5.04
CA GLY A 111 -9.37 9.16 5.81
C GLY A 111 -9.14 8.59 7.20
N LEU A 112 -8.10 9.10 7.86
CA LEU A 112 -7.87 8.94 9.28
C LEU A 112 -8.36 10.22 9.97
N HIS A 113 -9.16 10.09 11.02
CA HIS A 113 -9.72 11.25 11.70
C HIS A 113 -10.03 10.95 13.18
N GLY A 114 -10.32 11.99 13.95
CA GLY A 114 -10.77 11.87 15.35
C GLY A 114 -12.18 11.29 15.47
N THR A 115 -12.83 11.39 16.63
CA THR A 115 -14.21 10.92 16.79
C THR A 115 -14.94 11.65 17.92
N LEU A 116 -16.24 11.89 17.73
CA LEU A 116 -17.16 12.29 18.81
C LEU A 116 -17.70 11.07 19.58
N LYS A 117 -17.39 9.86 19.14
CA LYS A 117 -17.82 8.59 19.76
C LYS A 117 -16.60 7.84 20.29
N PRO A 118 -15.99 8.26 21.42
CA PRO A 118 -14.74 7.65 21.91
C PRO A 118 -14.89 6.16 22.23
N GLY A 119 -16.07 5.69 22.64
CA GLY A 119 -16.37 4.27 22.86
C GLY A 119 -16.36 3.42 21.58
N SER A 120 -16.23 4.04 20.41
CA SER A 120 -16.14 3.34 19.12
C SER A 120 -14.72 2.84 18.80
N ILE A 121 -13.70 3.36 19.50
CA ILE A 121 -12.29 2.97 19.35
C ILE A 121 -12.10 1.53 19.84
N GLY A 122 -11.32 0.73 19.10
CA GLY A 122 -11.17 -0.71 19.35
C GLY A 122 -12.29 -1.55 18.73
N GLN A 123 -13.06 -1.01 17.78
CA GLN A 123 -14.19 -1.71 17.16
C GLN A 123 -14.31 -1.43 15.66
N ASN A 124 -15.02 -2.32 14.95
CA ASN A 124 -15.45 -2.11 13.57
C ASN A 124 -16.79 -1.35 13.57
N SER A 125 -16.74 -0.02 13.60
CA SER A 125 -17.89 0.84 13.93
C SER A 125 -18.03 2.09 13.05
N SER A 126 -17.12 2.31 12.11
CA SER A 126 -17.14 3.45 11.18
C SER A 126 -17.80 3.09 9.84
N HIS A 127 -17.95 4.09 8.98
CA HIS A 127 -18.37 3.90 7.57
C HIS A 127 -17.16 3.75 6.63
N GLY A 128 -16.07 3.15 7.12
CA GLY A 128 -14.86 2.85 6.36
C GLY A 128 -13.65 3.70 6.71
N CYS A 129 -13.84 4.89 7.26
CA CYS A 129 -12.73 5.72 7.75
C CYS A 129 -12.08 5.14 9.00
N ILE A 130 -10.81 5.45 9.22
CA ILE A 130 -10.08 5.04 10.44
C ILE A 130 -10.31 6.11 11.51
N ARG A 131 -11.02 5.75 12.58
CA ARG A 131 -11.25 6.67 13.72
C ARG A 131 -10.14 6.52 14.74
N MET A 132 -9.71 7.64 15.29
CA MET A 132 -8.71 7.72 16.35
C MET A 132 -9.27 8.54 17.52
N ARG A 133 -8.62 8.44 18.68
CA ARG A 133 -8.84 9.43 19.75
C ARG A 133 -8.38 10.81 19.27
N ASN A 134 -9.09 11.87 19.68
CA ASN A 134 -8.86 13.23 19.16
C ASN A 134 -7.43 13.73 19.41
N ASP A 135 -6.84 13.41 20.56
CA ASP A 135 -5.45 13.78 20.85
C ASP A 135 -4.44 12.97 20.01
N ASN A 136 -4.72 11.70 19.75
CA ASN A 136 -3.88 10.83 18.94
C ASN A 136 -3.87 11.29 17.46
N VAL A 137 -5.02 11.64 16.89
CA VAL A 137 -5.07 12.17 15.52
C VAL A 137 -4.40 13.54 15.44
N ARG A 138 -4.51 14.38 16.49
CA ARG A 138 -3.82 15.67 16.56
C ARG A 138 -2.31 15.48 16.52
N GLU A 139 -1.79 14.52 17.30
CA GLU A 139 -0.36 14.17 17.29
C GLU A 139 0.05 13.65 15.91
N LEU A 140 -0.66 12.64 15.38
CA LEU A 140 -0.38 12.06 14.07
C LEU A 140 -0.38 13.13 12.96
N TYR A 141 -1.37 14.03 12.98
CA TYR A 141 -1.48 15.15 12.04
C TYR A 141 -0.26 16.05 12.04
N ARG A 142 0.39 16.27 13.18
CA ARG A 142 1.60 17.10 13.27
C ARG A 142 2.84 16.38 12.75
N LEU A 143 2.90 15.06 12.89
CA LEU A 143 4.05 14.25 12.51
C LEU A 143 4.12 13.96 11.01
N VAL A 144 3.00 13.55 10.40
CA VAL A 144 3.01 13.03 9.02
C VAL A 144 2.77 14.11 7.98
N SER A 145 3.38 13.96 6.80
CA SER A 145 3.31 14.93 5.71
C SER A 145 2.38 14.46 4.58
N PHE A 146 2.13 15.35 3.61
CA PHE A 146 1.50 14.93 2.36
C PHE A 146 2.39 13.90 1.66
N GLY A 147 1.78 12.87 1.10
CA GLY A 147 2.48 11.76 0.45
C GLY A 147 2.88 10.63 1.39
N THR A 148 2.79 10.79 2.72
CA THR A 148 2.98 9.69 3.68
C THR A 148 2.14 8.49 3.28
N GLU A 149 2.80 7.33 3.21
CA GLU A 149 2.16 6.08 2.85
C GLU A 149 1.34 5.52 4.00
N VAL A 150 0.17 4.99 3.67
CA VAL A 150 -0.78 4.39 4.60
C VAL A 150 -1.15 3.01 4.07
N LEU A 151 -0.60 1.98 4.70
CA LEU A 151 -0.95 0.61 4.44
C LEU A 151 -2.08 0.20 5.40
N ILE A 152 -3.23 -0.19 4.85
CA ILE A 152 -4.36 -0.70 5.63
C ILE A 152 -4.51 -2.19 5.33
N ILE A 153 -4.39 -3.03 6.35
CA ILE A 153 -4.45 -4.49 6.28
C ILE A 153 -5.52 -5.05 7.21
N ASN A 154 -5.77 -6.35 7.05
CA ASN A 154 -6.57 -7.16 7.98
C ASN A 154 -7.88 -6.48 8.38
N GLY A 155 -8.67 -6.06 7.38
CA GLY A 155 -10.04 -5.54 7.57
C GLY A 155 -10.96 -6.58 8.18
N SER A 156 -12.23 -6.63 7.78
CA SER A 156 -13.06 -7.82 8.07
C SER A 156 -12.60 -9.06 7.27
N PHE A 157 -11.28 -9.31 7.16
CA PHE A 157 -10.47 -10.41 6.57
C PHE A 157 -9.88 -10.23 5.14
N GLY A 158 -9.21 -9.11 4.88
CA GLY A 158 -8.45 -8.86 3.63
C GLY A 158 -9.23 -8.08 2.57
N VAL A 159 -8.75 -8.05 1.32
CA VAL A 159 -9.47 -7.32 0.23
C VAL A 159 -10.86 -7.89 -0.03
N PHE A 160 -11.10 -9.17 0.30
CA PHE A 160 -12.39 -9.85 0.19
C PHE A 160 -13.18 -9.91 1.50
N GLY A 161 -12.59 -9.52 2.62
CA GLY A 161 -13.24 -9.64 3.92
C GLY A 161 -13.53 -11.10 4.30
N LYS A 162 -14.76 -11.43 4.75
CA LYS A 162 -15.15 -12.76 5.26
C LYS A 162 -15.28 -13.85 4.18
N GLY A 163 -14.57 -13.72 3.07
CA GLY A 163 -14.66 -14.62 1.93
C GLY A 163 -15.24 -14.00 0.66
N PHE A 164 -15.35 -14.80 -0.39
CA PHE A 164 -15.79 -14.32 -1.69
C PHE A 164 -17.29 -14.00 -1.68
N ARG A 165 -17.63 -12.74 -1.95
CA ARG A 165 -19.01 -12.33 -2.25
C ARG A 165 -19.23 -12.25 -3.76
N ASN A 166 -20.49 -12.33 -4.17
CA ASN A 166 -20.88 -11.97 -5.52
C ASN A 166 -20.63 -10.47 -5.76
N ILE A 167 -19.91 -10.15 -6.84
CA ILE A 167 -19.64 -8.78 -7.26
C ILE A 167 -20.47 -8.49 -8.52
N ASN A 168 -21.43 -7.58 -8.39
CA ASN A 168 -22.36 -7.19 -9.45
C ASN A 168 -22.02 -5.78 -9.99
N PRO A 169 -22.53 -5.38 -11.17
CA PRO A 169 -22.32 -4.05 -11.71
C PRO A 169 -22.72 -2.96 -10.71
N GLY A 170 -21.93 -1.89 -10.63
CA GLY A 170 -22.10 -0.81 -9.65
C GLY A 170 -21.46 -1.09 -8.28
N ALA A 171 -20.99 -2.32 -8.01
CA ALA A 171 -20.24 -2.62 -6.79
C ALA A 171 -18.98 -1.74 -6.68
N ARG A 172 -18.61 -1.40 -5.45
CA ARG A 172 -17.43 -0.60 -5.15
C ARG A 172 -16.64 -1.20 -3.99
N GLY A 173 -15.31 -1.12 -4.04
CA GLY A 173 -14.49 -1.53 -2.91
C GLY A 173 -13.11 -2.08 -3.29
N ALA A 174 -12.39 -2.51 -2.25
CA ALA A 174 -11.06 -3.09 -2.36
C ALA A 174 -11.06 -4.42 -3.15
N ASP A 175 -12.11 -5.23 -3.03
CA ASP A 175 -12.32 -6.46 -3.82
C ASP A 175 -12.46 -6.16 -5.30
N VAL A 176 -13.31 -5.19 -5.67
CA VAL A 176 -13.47 -4.73 -7.05
C VAL A 176 -12.14 -4.26 -7.61
N PHE A 177 -11.42 -3.43 -6.85
CA PHE A 177 -10.12 -2.91 -7.23
C PHE A 177 -9.07 -4.04 -7.41
N ALA A 178 -9.09 -5.05 -6.55
CA ALA A 178 -8.22 -6.22 -6.66
C ALA A 178 -8.52 -7.03 -7.94
N VAL A 179 -9.80 -7.26 -8.24
CA VAL A 179 -10.21 -7.95 -9.48
C VAL A 179 -9.82 -7.17 -10.72
N GLN A 180 -10.02 -5.85 -10.75
CA GLN A 180 -9.58 -5.01 -11.87
C GLN A 180 -8.07 -5.11 -12.12
N LYS A 181 -7.27 -5.05 -11.04
CA LYS A 181 -5.81 -5.27 -11.12
C LYS A 181 -5.50 -6.64 -11.68
N LYS A 182 -6.18 -7.69 -11.21
CA LYS A 182 -5.93 -9.06 -11.66
C LYS A 182 -6.32 -9.28 -13.12
N LEU A 183 -7.46 -8.78 -13.57
CA LEU A 183 -7.88 -8.81 -14.97
C LEU A 183 -6.83 -8.13 -15.88
N ASN A 184 -6.27 -7.00 -15.44
CA ASN A 184 -5.19 -6.34 -16.18
C ASN A 184 -3.90 -7.17 -16.22
N GLN A 185 -3.49 -7.76 -15.10
CA GLN A 185 -2.33 -8.66 -15.04
C GLN A 185 -2.49 -9.87 -15.97
N LEU A 186 -3.71 -10.37 -16.11
CA LEU A 186 -4.06 -11.49 -16.99
C LEU A 186 -4.26 -11.06 -18.46
N GLY A 187 -4.09 -9.78 -18.79
CA GLY A 187 -4.17 -9.29 -20.18
C GLY A 187 -5.57 -8.91 -20.67
N TYR A 188 -6.60 -8.93 -19.82
CA TYR A 188 -7.99 -8.63 -20.20
C TYR A 188 -8.32 -7.13 -20.36
N LYS A 189 -7.34 -6.24 -20.18
CA LYS A 189 -7.44 -4.78 -20.41
C LYS A 189 -8.69 -4.13 -19.78
N CYS A 190 -8.87 -4.32 -18.48
CA CYS A 190 -9.96 -3.75 -17.67
C CYS A 190 -9.91 -2.21 -17.51
N GLY A 191 -8.89 -1.56 -18.06
CA GLY A 191 -8.66 -0.11 -17.90
C GLY A 191 -7.96 0.22 -16.58
N ARG A 192 -7.92 1.50 -16.21
CA ARG A 192 -7.30 1.94 -14.95
C ARG A 192 -8.15 1.44 -13.77
N PRO A 193 -7.57 0.70 -12.80
CA PRO A 193 -8.31 0.30 -11.61
C PRO A 193 -8.79 1.53 -10.82
N ASP A 194 -10.10 1.59 -10.57
CA ASP A 194 -10.80 2.65 -9.84
C ASP A 194 -11.63 2.10 -8.67
N GLY A 195 -11.73 0.78 -8.56
CA GLY A 195 -12.51 0.08 -7.53
C GLY A 195 -14.01 0.18 -7.75
N ILE A 196 -14.46 0.46 -8.97
CA ILE A 196 -15.87 0.54 -9.35
C ILE A 196 -16.15 -0.44 -10.49
N TYR A 197 -17.15 -1.30 -10.31
CA TYR A 197 -17.57 -2.19 -11.37
C TYR A 197 -18.42 -1.41 -12.39
N GLY A 198 -17.74 -0.86 -13.42
CA GLY A 198 -18.34 -0.22 -14.59
C GLY A 198 -18.26 -1.04 -15.89
N GLU A 199 -18.65 -0.42 -17.00
CA GLU A 199 -18.80 -1.09 -18.31
C GLU A 199 -17.48 -1.63 -18.88
N ASN A 200 -16.34 -0.98 -18.60
CA ASN A 200 -15.02 -1.47 -19.00
C ASN A 200 -14.70 -2.82 -18.35
N MET A 201 -14.94 -2.91 -17.05
CA MET A 201 -14.75 -4.14 -16.28
C MET A 201 -15.70 -5.24 -16.74
N LYS A 202 -16.95 -4.89 -17.08
CA LYS A 202 -17.93 -5.83 -17.65
C LYS A 202 -17.40 -6.53 -18.89
N ARG A 203 -16.86 -5.77 -19.86
CA ARG A 203 -16.27 -6.35 -21.09
C ARG A 203 -15.13 -7.32 -20.78
N SER A 204 -14.22 -6.96 -19.87
CA SER A 204 -13.14 -7.84 -19.44
C SER A 204 -13.63 -9.11 -18.73
N ILE A 205 -14.72 -9.02 -17.97
CA ILE A 205 -15.36 -10.16 -17.29
C ILE A 205 -15.95 -11.15 -18.30
N PHE A 206 -16.74 -10.67 -19.27
CA PHE A 206 -17.29 -11.54 -20.33
C PHE A 206 -16.18 -12.26 -21.09
N LYS A 207 -15.11 -11.54 -21.45
CA LYS A 207 -13.97 -12.15 -22.13
C LYS A 207 -13.26 -13.19 -21.26
N PHE A 208 -13.05 -12.91 -19.97
CA PHE A 208 -12.48 -13.88 -19.05
C PHE A 208 -13.35 -15.12 -18.92
N GLN A 209 -14.68 -14.95 -18.81
CA GLN A 209 -15.63 -16.05 -18.71
C GLN A 209 -15.60 -16.93 -19.97
N GLU A 210 -15.64 -16.33 -21.15
CA GLU A 210 -15.55 -17.02 -22.43
C GLU A 210 -14.25 -17.85 -22.55
N ASP A 211 -13.10 -17.21 -22.32
CA ASP A 211 -11.78 -17.85 -22.42
C ASP A 211 -11.61 -19.02 -21.41
N HIS A 212 -12.37 -19.04 -20.31
CA HIS A 212 -12.27 -20.06 -19.26
C HIS A 212 -13.49 -21.00 -19.19
N GLY A 213 -14.38 -20.95 -20.17
CA GLY A 213 -15.57 -21.80 -20.25
C GLY A 213 -16.54 -21.63 -19.07
N LEU A 214 -16.64 -20.41 -18.54
CA LEU A 214 -17.58 -20.07 -17.47
C LEU A 214 -18.91 -19.56 -18.05
N PRO A 215 -20.05 -19.73 -17.33
CA PRO A 215 -21.31 -19.12 -17.73
C PRO A 215 -21.18 -17.59 -17.86
N LEU A 216 -21.62 -17.05 -19.00
CA LEU A 216 -21.59 -15.62 -19.26
C LEU A 216 -22.58 -14.90 -18.33
N SER A 217 -22.06 -14.00 -17.51
CA SER A 217 -22.82 -13.31 -16.48
C SER A 217 -22.17 -11.99 -16.10
N ASN A 218 -22.99 -11.02 -15.71
CA ASN A 218 -22.52 -9.77 -15.11
C ASN A 218 -22.06 -9.92 -13.65
N THR A 219 -22.16 -11.13 -13.08
CA THR A 219 -21.78 -11.41 -11.71
C THR A 219 -20.45 -12.11 -11.67
N ILE A 220 -19.52 -11.56 -10.91
CA ILE A 220 -18.28 -12.24 -10.53
C ILE A 220 -18.63 -13.14 -9.34
N THR A 221 -18.52 -14.45 -9.56
CA THR A 221 -18.83 -15.47 -8.56
C THR A 221 -17.55 -15.97 -7.88
N LYS A 222 -17.72 -16.74 -6.79
CA LYS A 222 -16.63 -17.45 -6.11
C LYS A 222 -15.77 -18.24 -7.11
N THR A 223 -16.39 -19.06 -7.96
CA THR A 223 -15.70 -19.87 -8.98
C THR A 223 -14.86 -19.03 -9.94
N MET A 224 -15.37 -17.86 -10.34
CA MET A 224 -14.61 -16.96 -11.21
C MET A 224 -13.38 -16.38 -10.50
N LEU A 225 -13.53 -15.98 -9.23
CA LEU A 225 -12.41 -15.47 -8.42
C LEU A 225 -11.33 -16.55 -8.21
N GLU A 226 -11.74 -17.79 -7.94
CA GLU A 226 -10.83 -18.94 -7.84
C GLU A 226 -10.09 -19.19 -9.16
N LYS A 227 -10.78 -19.13 -10.31
CA LYS A 227 -10.14 -19.24 -11.63
C LYS A 227 -9.16 -18.10 -11.93
N MET A 228 -9.36 -16.92 -11.35
CA MET A 228 -8.37 -15.85 -11.42
C MET A 228 -7.15 -16.11 -10.53
N GLY A 229 -7.17 -17.12 -9.67
CA GLY A 229 -6.11 -17.43 -8.71
C GLY A 229 -6.20 -16.64 -7.42
N PHE A 230 -7.38 -16.10 -7.09
CA PHE A 230 -7.63 -15.66 -5.71
C PHE A 230 -7.86 -16.88 -4.83
N ILE A 231 -7.28 -16.85 -3.64
CA ILE A 231 -7.42 -17.90 -2.64
C ILE A 231 -8.25 -17.30 -1.49
N GLU A 232 -9.33 -17.98 -1.13
CA GLU A 232 -10.07 -17.68 0.09
C GLU A 232 -9.22 -18.23 1.24
N PHE A 233 -8.70 -17.36 2.10
CA PHE A 233 -8.02 -17.78 3.31
C PHE A 233 -9.09 -18.33 4.28
N GLU A 234 -8.86 -19.54 4.80
CA GLU A 234 -9.65 -20.15 5.89
C GLU A 234 -9.46 -19.40 7.21
#